data_AF-A0A2D5GXV0-F1
#
_entry.id   AF-A0A2D5GXV0-F1
#
_cell.length_a   1.000
_cell.length_b   1.000
_cell.length_c   1.000
_cell.angle_alpha   90.00
_cell.angle_beta   90.00
_cell.angle_gamma   90.00
#
_symmetry.space_group_name_H-M   'P 1'
#
loop_
_entity.id
_entity.type
_entity.pdbx_description
1 polymer ?
#
loop_
_entity_poly.entity_id
_entity_poly.type
_entity_poly.pdbx_seq_one_letter_code
_entity_poly.pdbx_strand_id
1 'polypeptide(L)'
;MADFTFSQLGTRVRERCDMENNNFITDSELVNYINASAAELHDILIQAYGDDYYIKTKEFNTTSGVSLYPINDSTSSYDLAISDFYKVRGVDAKLNGADFFTLEPFNFNERNRYANFGSWSVLGITSVRYRFVGDNIMFTPEPDSAKAVKIWYIPTATKFTYDSGTSTTSGTISVIQGYEEFIVLDAAIKCLQKEESDVTTLVGQKFAMKRRLEEAANNRDAGSPLAVSDIYNENNRYWWGTIRT
;
A
#
# COMPACT_ATOMS: atom_id res chain seq x y z
N MET A 1 15.87 1.30 3.79
CA MET A 1 15.42 0.77 2.49
C MET A 1 16.51 1.07 1.49
N ALA A 2 16.81 0.13 0.61
CA ALA A 2 17.81 0.29 -0.44
C ALA A 2 17.08 0.34 -1.78
N ASP A 3 17.46 1.31 -2.61
CA ASP A 3 16.90 1.47 -3.95
C ASP A 3 17.80 0.74 -4.94
N PHE A 4 17.22 -0.23 -5.64
CA PHE A 4 17.94 -1.00 -6.66
C PHE A 4 17.51 -0.56 -8.05
N THR A 5 18.49 -0.40 -8.93
CA THR A 5 18.26 -0.13 -10.36
C THR A 5 18.12 -1.42 -11.14
N PHE A 6 17.54 -1.34 -12.34
CA PHE A 6 17.45 -2.50 -13.23
C PHE A 6 18.82 -3.10 -13.55
N SER A 7 19.86 -2.28 -13.75
CA SER A 7 21.21 -2.77 -14.02
C SER A 7 21.72 -3.67 -12.87
N GLN A 8 21.44 -3.31 -11.61
CA GLN A 8 21.90 -4.11 -10.47
C GLN A 8 21.14 -5.43 -10.34
N LEU A 9 19.80 -5.40 -10.43
CA LEU A 9 18.98 -6.62 -10.30
C LEU A 9 19.09 -7.50 -11.53
N GLY A 10 19.09 -6.91 -12.72
CA GLY A 10 19.22 -7.62 -14.00
C GLY A 10 20.53 -8.37 -14.12
N THR A 11 21.67 -7.74 -13.76
CA THR A 11 22.97 -8.43 -13.72
C THR A 11 22.94 -9.59 -12.73
N ARG A 12 22.42 -9.41 -11.52
CA ARG A 12 22.32 -10.50 -10.52
C ARG A 12 21.45 -11.66 -11.00
N VAL A 13 20.34 -11.38 -11.70
CA VAL A 13 19.50 -12.44 -12.28
C VAL A 13 20.25 -13.19 -13.37
N ARG A 14 20.93 -12.47 -14.28
CA ARG A 14 21.71 -13.07 -15.37
C ARG A 14 22.87 -13.92 -14.84
N GLU A 15 23.56 -13.48 -13.80
CA GLU A 15 24.61 -14.26 -13.11
C GLU A 15 24.05 -15.52 -12.43
N ARG A 16 22.82 -15.45 -11.89
CA ARG A 16 22.18 -16.62 -11.26
C ARG A 16 21.72 -17.68 -12.25
N CYS A 17 21.44 -17.30 -13.49
CA CYS A 17 21.03 -18.22 -14.55
C CYS A 17 22.13 -18.49 -15.59
N ASP A 18 23.36 -18.01 -15.39
CA ASP A 18 24.50 -18.19 -16.32
C ASP A 18 24.19 -17.66 -17.74
N MET A 19 23.53 -16.49 -17.81
CA MET A 19 23.07 -15.84 -19.05
C MET A 19 23.66 -14.44 -19.27
N GLU A 20 24.85 -14.13 -18.73
CA GLU A 20 25.45 -12.79 -18.83
C GLU A 20 25.73 -12.35 -20.27
N ASN A 21 25.98 -13.31 -21.16
CA ASN A 21 26.28 -13.06 -22.58
C ASN A 21 25.22 -13.61 -23.54
N ASN A 22 24.06 -14.03 -23.03
CA ASN A 22 23.00 -14.64 -23.84
C ASN A 22 21.80 -13.67 -24.00
N ASN A 23 21.37 -13.49 -25.26
CA ASN A 23 20.19 -12.70 -25.63
C ASN A 23 18.89 -13.53 -25.68
N PHE A 24 18.90 -14.79 -25.22
CA PHE A 24 17.70 -15.63 -25.16
C PHE A 24 16.54 -14.98 -24.39
N ILE A 25 16.88 -14.23 -23.35
CA ILE A 25 15.94 -13.41 -22.60
C ILE A 25 16.27 -11.94 -22.85
N THR A 26 15.31 -11.25 -23.46
CA THR A 26 15.44 -9.82 -23.74
C THR A 26 15.30 -9.01 -22.46
N ASP A 27 15.89 -7.81 -22.42
CA ASP A 27 15.79 -6.94 -21.25
C ASP A 27 14.33 -6.54 -20.94
N SER A 28 13.49 -6.39 -21.97
CA SER A 28 12.05 -6.16 -21.81
C SER A 28 11.35 -7.30 -21.07
N GLU A 29 11.66 -8.55 -21.42
CA GLU A 29 11.11 -9.72 -20.73
C GLU A 29 11.63 -9.83 -19.29
N LEU A 30 12.93 -9.57 -19.10
CA LEU A 30 13.55 -9.58 -17.78
C LEU A 30 12.93 -8.54 -16.85
N VAL A 31 12.63 -7.34 -17.36
CA VAL A 31 11.86 -6.30 -16.64
C VAL A 31 10.51 -6.83 -16.19
N ASN A 32 9.77 -7.52 -17.06
CA ASN A 32 8.47 -8.09 -16.71
C ASN A 32 8.56 -9.15 -15.60
N TYR A 33 9.58 -10.03 -15.66
CA TYR A 33 9.80 -11.03 -14.62
C TYR A 33 10.16 -10.40 -13.28
N ILE A 34 11.09 -9.43 -13.28
CA ILE A 34 11.49 -8.71 -12.07
C ILE A 34 10.31 -7.95 -11.47
N ASN A 35 9.52 -7.25 -12.29
CA ASN A 35 8.33 -6.53 -11.85
C ASN A 35 7.27 -7.46 -11.23
N ALA A 36 7.06 -8.64 -11.82
CA ALA A 36 6.15 -9.65 -11.27
C ALA A 36 6.66 -10.18 -9.93
N SER A 37 7.95 -10.49 -9.83
CA SER A 37 8.58 -10.97 -8.59
C SER A 37 8.56 -9.91 -7.47
N ALA A 38 8.76 -8.64 -7.83
CA ALA A 38 8.67 -7.52 -6.90
C ALA A 38 7.24 -7.30 -6.40
N ALA A 39 6.23 -7.47 -7.27
CA ALA A 39 4.83 -7.42 -6.87
C ALA A 39 4.45 -8.57 -5.90
N GLU A 40 4.96 -9.79 -6.13
CA GLU A 40 4.76 -10.93 -5.23
C GLU A 40 5.37 -10.65 -3.84
N LEU A 41 6.61 -10.16 -3.81
CA LEU A 41 7.27 -9.80 -2.55
C LEU A 41 6.48 -8.72 -1.79
N HIS A 42 6.01 -7.71 -2.51
CA HIS A 42 5.23 -6.63 -1.93
C HIS A 42 3.91 -7.12 -1.33
N ASP A 43 3.21 -8.04 -2.00
CA ASP A 43 1.97 -8.64 -1.46
C ASP A 43 2.23 -9.50 -0.21
N ILE A 44 3.30 -10.32 -0.22
CA ILE A 44 3.72 -11.10 0.95
C ILE A 44 3.99 -10.17 2.14
N LEU A 45 4.69 -9.06 1.92
CA LEU A 45 5.00 -8.10 2.98
C LEU A 45 3.74 -7.37 3.48
N ILE A 46 2.77 -7.06 2.62
CA ILE A 46 1.50 -6.48 3.08
C ILE A 46 0.71 -7.49 3.91
N GLN A 47 0.64 -8.76 3.46
CA GLN A 47 -0.12 -9.80 4.12
C GLN A 47 0.48 -10.19 5.49
N ALA A 48 1.81 -10.27 5.59
CA ALA A 48 2.49 -10.71 6.81
C ALA A 48 2.42 -9.69 7.96
N TYR A 49 2.27 -8.40 7.67
CA TYR A 49 2.65 -7.36 8.63
C TYR A 49 1.56 -6.44 9.15
N GLY A 50 0.33 -6.56 8.69
CA GLY A 50 -0.68 -5.57 9.07
C GLY A 50 -0.24 -4.18 8.64
N ASP A 51 -0.22 -3.96 7.33
CA ASP A 51 -0.39 -2.68 6.66
C ASP A 51 0.67 -1.56 6.85
N ASP A 52 1.53 -1.57 7.89
CA ASP A 52 2.33 -0.39 8.25
C ASP A 52 3.64 -0.20 7.46
N TYR A 53 4.10 -1.23 6.75
CA TYR A 53 5.40 -1.20 6.05
C TYR A 53 5.48 -0.19 4.92
N TYR A 54 4.36 -0.01 4.23
CA TYR A 54 4.28 0.80 3.03
C TYR A 54 3.27 1.92 3.18
N ILE A 55 2.96 2.38 4.39
CA ILE A 55 1.97 3.45 4.54
C ILE A 55 2.47 4.77 3.95
N LYS A 56 1.63 5.35 3.09
CA LYS A 56 1.74 6.73 2.63
C LYS A 56 0.53 7.53 3.08
N THR A 57 0.73 8.83 3.23
CA THR A 57 -0.33 9.78 3.56
C THR A 57 -0.58 10.72 2.40
N LYS A 58 -1.86 10.99 2.15
CA LYS A 58 -2.30 12.10 1.29
C LYS A 58 -3.25 12.99 2.08
N GLU A 59 -2.96 14.29 2.13
CA GLU A 59 -3.86 15.29 2.67
C GLU A 59 -4.60 16.02 1.53
N PHE A 60 -5.90 16.24 1.70
CA PHE A 60 -6.73 17.00 0.78
C PHE A 60 -7.84 17.72 1.55
N ASN A 61 -8.52 18.67 0.90
CA ASN A 61 -9.67 19.36 1.49
C ASN A 61 -10.96 18.85 0.87
N THR A 62 -11.96 18.56 1.70
CA THR A 62 -13.32 18.28 1.24
C THR A 62 -13.97 19.54 0.66
N THR A 63 -15.01 19.34 -0.14
CA THR A 63 -15.89 20.41 -0.65
C THR A 63 -17.29 20.21 -0.07
N SER A 64 -17.96 21.32 0.25
CA SER A 64 -19.33 21.30 0.77
C SER A 64 -20.27 20.59 -0.20
N GLY A 65 -21.10 19.67 0.29
CA GLY A 65 -22.09 18.93 -0.51
C GLY A 65 -21.49 17.90 -1.48
N VAL A 66 -20.23 17.50 -1.28
CA VAL A 66 -19.57 16.48 -2.11
C VAL A 66 -19.28 15.25 -1.26
N SER A 67 -19.99 14.16 -1.53
CA SER A 67 -19.85 12.88 -0.82
C SER A 67 -18.81 11.92 -1.41
N LEU A 68 -18.43 12.06 -2.68
CA LEU A 68 -17.56 11.13 -3.40
C LEU A 68 -16.27 11.81 -3.85
N TYR A 69 -15.13 11.19 -3.56
CA TYR A 69 -13.80 11.65 -3.95
C TYR A 69 -13.07 10.52 -4.68
N PRO A 70 -12.79 10.66 -5.99
CA PRO A 70 -12.03 9.65 -6.73
C PRO A 70 -10.58 9.60 -6.28
N ILE A 71 -10.04 8.38 -6.17
CA ILE A 71 -8.63 8.15 -5.82
C ILE A 71 -7.70 8.67 -6.91
N ASN A 72 -8.04 8.39 -8.17
CA ASN A 72 -7.29 8.81 -9.34
C ASN A 72 -8.24 8.89 -10.55
N ASP A 73 -8.81 10.06 -10.76
CA ASP A 73 -9.60 10.37 -11.95
C ASP A 73 -9.31 11.80 -12.39
N SER A 74 -8.39 11.93 -13.35
CA SER A 74 -7.97 13.23 -13.89
C SER A 74 -9.10 14.05 -14.56
N THR A 75 -10.28 13.45 -14.78
CA THR A 75 -11.45 14.15 -15.34
C THR A 75 -12.35 14.78 -14.28
N SER A 76 -12.18 14.40 -13.00
CA SER A 76 -12.96 14.92 -11.88
C SER A 76 -12.29 16.11 -11.21
N SER A 77 -13.08 17.12 -10.84
CA SER A 77 -12.60 18.28 -10.07
C SER A 77 -12.16 17.95 -8.65
N TYR A 78 -12.49 16.75 -8.15
CA TYR A 78 -12.22 16.31 -6.78
C TYR A 78 -11.22 15.15 -6.72
N ASP A 79 -10.41 15.01 -7.77
CA ASP A 79 -9.36 13.99 -7.87
C ASP A 79 -8.33 14.12 -6.76
N LEU A 80 -8.08 13.01 -6.05
CA LEU A 80 -7.02 12.92 -5.06
C LEU A 80 -5.64 12.75 -5.73
N ALA A 81 -5.61 12.39 -7.02
CA ALA A 81 -4.42 12.20 -7.84
C ALA A 81 -3.43 11.22 -7.19
N ILE A 82 -3.94 10.12 -6.64
CA ILE A 82 -3.14 9.05 -6.03
C ILE A 82 -2.92 7.95 -7.07
N SER A 83 -1.82 8.06 -7.81
CA SER A 83 -1.52 7.13 -8.90
C SER A 83 -1.11 5.73 -8.45
N ASP A 84 -0.68 5.59 -7.21
CA ASP A 84 -0.11 4.36 -6.69
C ASP A 84 -1.01 3.64 -5.68
N PHE A 85 -2.31 3.91 -5.59
CA PHE A 85 -3.18 3.30 -4.57
C PHE A 85 -3.37 1.77 -4.70
N TYR A 86 -3.23 1.03 -3.58
CA TYR A 86 -3.55 -0.41 -3.50
C TYR A 86 -4.66 -0.71 -2.48
N LYS A 87 -4.50 -0.28 -1.22
CA LYS A 87 -5.48 -0.51 -0.14
C LYS A 87 -5.55 0.70 0.79
N VAL A 88 -6.74 1.00 1.32
CA VAL A 88 -6.92 2.03 2.36
C VAL A 88 -6.65 1.41 3.73
N ARG A 89 -5.88 2.11 4.57
CA ARG A 89 -5.61 1.71 5.96
C ARG A 89 -6.49 2.46 6.96
N GLY A 90 -6.65 3.77 6.75
CA GLY A 90 -7.42 4.63 7.63
C GLY A 90 -7.65 6.00 7.02
N VAL A 91 -8.61 6.73 7.57
CA VAL A 91 -8.90 8.11 7.16
C VAL A 91 -9.11 8.95 8.41
N ASP A 92 -8.43 10.08 8.49
CA ASP A 92 -8.59 11.04 9.57
C ASP A 92 -9.08 12.38 9.03
N ALA A 93 -9.88 13.11 9.81
CA ALA A 93 -10.38 14.43 9.43
C ALA A 93 -10.11 15.47 10.53
N LYS A 94 -9.79 16.71 10.12
CA LYS A 94 -9.76 17.87 11.01
C LYS A 94 -11.16 18.45 11.13
N LEU A 95 -11.83 18.15 12.24
CA LEU A 95 -13.20 18.63 12.51
C LEU A 95 -13.24 19.91 13.35
N ASN A 96 -12.16 20.24 14.07
CA ASN A 96 -12.01 21.50 14.80
C ASN A 96 -10.54 21.78 15.10
N GLY A 97 -10.11 23.03 14.92
CA GLY A 97 -8.75 23.45 15.23
C GLY A 97 -7.68 22.70 14.43
N ALA A 98 -6.61 22.32 15.12
CA ALA A 98 -5.41 21.72 14.50
C ALA A 98 -5.39 20.18 14.55
N ASP A 99 -6.31 19.55 15.29
CA ASP A 99 -6.22 18.12 15.61
C ASP A 99 -6.93 17.26 14.56
N PHE A 100 -6.31 16.11 14.24
CA PHE A 100 -6.89 15.09 13.38
C PHE A 100 -7.66 14.07 14.23
N PHE A 101 -8.85 13.72 13.77
CA PHE A 101 -9.68 12.71 14.37
C PHE A 101 -9.89 11.53 13.43
N THR A 102 -9.73 10.31 13.92
CA THR A 102 -9.90 9.09 13.13
C THR A 102 -11.37 8.85 12.82
N LEU A 103 -11.66 8.66 11.52
CA LEU A 103 -12.98 8.33 11.01
C LEU A 103 -13.13 6.81 10.96
N GLU A 104 -14.33 6.33 11.24
CA GLU A 104 -14.65 4.90 11.15
C GLU A 104 -15.25 4.54 9.78
N PRO A 105 -14.99 3.32 9.26
CA PRO A 105 -15.72 2.82 8.12
C PRO A 105 -17.20 2.54 8.48
N PHE A 106 -18.13 2.74 7.56
CA PHE A 106 -19.55 2.36 7.74
C PHE A 106 -19.93 1.08 6.98
N ASN A 107 -20.92 0.34 7.50
CA ASN A 107 -21.47 -0.84 6.81
C ASN A 107 -22.40 -0.44 5.67
N PHE A 108 -22.38 -1.16 4.54
CA PHE A 108 -23.18 -0.80 3.37
C PHE A 108 -24.69 -0.73 3.64
N ASN A 109 -25.17 -1.50 4.63
CA ASN A 109 -26.56 -1.48 5.09
C ASN A 109 -26.94 -0.16 5.79
N GLU A 110 -25.97 0.58 6.31
CA GLU A 110 -26.17 1.84 7.06
C GLU A 110 -26.09 3.09 6.17
N ARG A 111 -25.89 2.93 4.85
CA ARG A 111 -25.68 4.03 3.90
C ARG A 111 -26.73 5.13 3.96
N ASN A 112 -28.00 4.78 4.23
CA ASN A 112 -29.11 5.73 4.28
C ASN A 112 -29.35 6.31 5.69
N ARG A 113 -28.74 5.73 6.73
CA ARG A 113 -28.97 6.14 8.12
C ARG A 113 -28.34 7.50 8.43
N TYR A 114 -27.21 7.80 7.80
CA TYR A 114 -26.42 9.02 8.01
C TYR A 114 -26.34 9.90 6.75
N ALA A 115 -27.15 9.62 5.72
CA ALA A 115 -27.11 10.36 4.45
C ALA A 115 -27.50 11.84 4.60
N ASN A 116 -28.47 12.15 5.48
CA ASN A 116 -29.00 13.51 5.67
C ASN A 116 -28.91 13.99 7.13
N PHE A 117 -28.26 13.22 8.02
CA PHE A 117 -28.26 13.48 9.45
C PHE A 117 -26.85 13.36 10.02
N GLY A 118 -26.24 14.52 10.30
CA GLY A 118 -24.93 14.67 10.91
C GLY A 118 -24.26 15.98 10.47
N SER A 119 -23.31 16.48 11.26
CA SER A 119 -22.54 17.70 10.96
C SER A 119 -21.05 17.36 11.01
N TRP A 120 -20.26 17.97 10.13
CA TRP A 120 -18.80 17.86 10.16
C TRP A 120 -18.22 18.83 11.19
N SER A 121 -18.53 18.57 12.44
CA SER A 121 -18.03 19.30 13.61
C SER A 121 -17.62 18.32 14.70
N VAL A 122 -16.89 18.79 15.72
CA VAL A 122 -16.48 17.93 16.86
C VAL A 122 -17.67 17.28 17.54
N LEU A 123 -18.83 17.93 17.58
CA LEU A 123 -20.05 17.37 18.17
C LEU A 123 -20.70 16.30 17.27
N GLY A 124 -20.39 16.31 15.98
CA GLY A 124 -20.89 15.36 14.98
C GLY A 124 -19.85 14.32 14.53
N ILE A 125 -18.68 14.27 15.16
CA ILE A 125 -17.60 13.32 14.85
C ILE A 125 -18.07 11.85 14.80
N THR A 126 -19.00 11.48 15.68
CA THR A 126 -19.57 10.12 15.74
C THR A 126 -20.43 9.76 14.53
N SER A 127 -20.88 10.77 13.79
CA SER A 127 -21.69 10.61 12.59
C SER A 127 -20.88 10.65 11.30
N VAL A 128 -19.66 11.20 11.32
CA VAL A 128 -18.79 11.25 10.14
C VAL A 128 -18.09 9.90 9.96
N ARG A 129 -18.41 9.23 8.86
CA ARG A 129 -17.87 7.92 8.49
C ARG A 129 -17.44 7.93 7.04
N TYR A 130 -16.50 7.05 6.71
CA TYR A 130 -16.03 6.87 5.34
C TYR A 130 -16.31 5.45 4.84
N ARG A 131 -16.26 5.25 3.52
CA ARG A 131 -16.20 3.92 2.93
C ARG A 131 -15.52 4.02 1.58
N PHE A 132 -14.71 3.02 1.28
CA PHE A 132 -14.17 2.85 -0.07
C PHE A 132 -15.20 2.11 -0.94
N VAL A 133 -15.61 2.72 -2.06
CA VAL A 133 -16.63 2.20 -2.98
C VAL A 133 -16.15 2.38 -4.42
N GLY A 134 -15.91 1.28 -5.12
CA GLY A 134 -15.25 1.32 -6.44
C GLY A 134 -13.88 1.98 -6.31
N ASP A 135 -13.60 2.97 -7.15
CA ASP A 135 -12.37 3.77 -7.10
C ASP A 135 -12.53 5.11 -6.35
N ASN A 136 -13.56 5.20 -5.50
CA ASN A 136 -13.91 6.43 -4.77
C ASN A 136 -13.92 6.21 -3.26
N ILE A 137 -13.56 7.26 -2.53
CA ILE A 137 -13.84 7.37 -1.11
C ILE A 137 -15.16 8.12 -0.96
N MET A 138 -16.12 7.46 -0.34
CA MET A 138 -17.42 8.01 0.01
C MET A 138 -17.41 8.45 1.47
N PHE A 139 -17.90 9.66 1.74
CA PHE A 139 -18.18 10.12 3.09
C PHE A 139 -19.68 10.24 3.35
N THR A 140 -20.06 9.97 4.59
CA THR A 140 -21.43 10.15 5.09
C THR A 140 -21.37 10.71 6.51
N PRO A 141 -22.12 11.77 6.86
CA PRO A 141 -22.90 12.65 5.97
C PRO A 141 -22.00 13.42 4.99
N GLU A 142 -22.59 14.13 4.03
CA GLU A 142 -21.82 15.00 3.13
C GLU A 142 -21.12 16.12 3.92
N PRO A 143 -19.90 16.53 3.55
CA PRO A 143 -19.20 17.65 4.18
C PRO A 143 -20.05 18.93 4.15
N ASP A 144 -20.15 19.61 5.30
CA ASP A 144 -20.85 20.90 5.42
C ASP A 144 -19.95 22.11 5.07
N SER A 145 -18.64 21.91 5.08
CA SER A 145 -17.63 22.91 4.72
C SER A 145 -16.35 22.23 4.23
N ALA A 146 -15.39 23.02 3.77
CA ALA A 146 -14.05 22.50 3.50
C ALA A 146 -13.38 22.07 4.81
N LYS A 147 -13.05 20.78 4.92
CA LYS A 147 -12.31 20.18 6.03
C LYS A 147 -11.09 19.46 5.49
N ALA A 148 -9.96 19.58 6.19
CA ALA A 148 -8.76 18.85 5.82
C ALA A 148 -8.92 17.37 6.24
N VAL A 149 -8.74 16.48 5.29
CA VAL A 149 -8.80 15.03 5.48
C VAL A 149 -7.45 14.42 5.09
N LYS A 150 -6.99 13.48 5.89
CA LYS A 150 -5.77 12.70 5.69
C LYS A 150 -6.15 11.24 5.44
N ILE A 151 -5.72 10.71 4.31
CA ILE A 151 -5.88 9.29 3.99
C ILE A 151 -4.55 8.60 4.22
N TRP A 152 -4.59 7.49 4.95
CA TRP A 152 -3.51 6.54 5.09
C TRP A 152 -3.79 5.38 4.14
N TYR A 153 -2.88 5.16 3.20
CA TYR A 153 -3.03 4.13 2.18
C TYR A 153 -1.74 3.37 1.95
N ILE A 154 -1.90 2.15 1.46
CA ILE A 154 -0.81 1.29 1.00
C ILE A 154 -0.69 1.51 -0.51
N PRO A 155 0.50 1.86 -1.02
CA PRO A 155 0.74 2.01 -2.43
C PRO A 155 0.90 0.65 -3.11
N THR A 156 0.91 0.62 -4.43
CA THR A 156 1.26 -0.54 -5.25
C THR A 156 2.78 -0.69 -5.31
N ALA A 157 3.25 -1.90 -5.63
CA ALA A 157 4.67 -2.17 -5.79
C ALA A 157 5.29 -1.27 -6.86
N THR A 158 6.47 -0.71 -6.57
CA THR A 158 7.28 0.02 -7.55
C THR A 158 7.69 -0.90 -8.69
N LYS A 159 7.57 -0.43 -9.93
CA LYS A 159 7.88 -1.20 -11.14
C LYS A 159 8.90 -0.46 -11.99
N PHE A 160 9.75 -1.21 -12.68
CA PHE A 160 10.57 -0.70 -13.76
C PHE A 160 9.73 -0.47 -15.02
N THR A 161 10.09 0.53 -15.80
CA THR A 161 9.54 0.79 -17.13
C THR A 161 10.62 0.53 -18.18
N TYR A 162 10.25 -0.17 -19.25
CA TYR A 162 11.13 -0.42 -20.39
C TYR A 162 10.64 0.42 -21.57
N ASP A 163 11.50 1.27 -22.13
CA ASP A 163 11.22 1.99 -23.37
C ASP A 163 11.81 1.21 -24.56
N SER A 164 10.93 0.67 -25.41
CA SER A 164 11.32 -0.05 -26.62
C SER A 164 11.97 0.83 -27.69
N GLY A 165 11.77 2.15 -27.66
CA GLY A 165 12.36 3.08 -28.62
C GLY A 165 13.82 3.41 -28.33
N THR A 166 14.19 3.52 -27.05
CA THR A 166 15.56 3.83 -26.60
C THR A 166 16.29 2.62 -26.00
N SER A 167 15.65 1.46 -25.91
CA SER A 167 16.16 0.25 -25.24
C SER A 167 16.70 0.54 -23.84
N THR A 168 16.09 1.50 -23.14
CA THR A 168 16.52 1.96 -21.83
C THR A 168 15.47 1.57 -20.79
N THR A 169 15.93 0.97 -19.69
CA THR A 169 15.09 0.68 -18.53
C THR A 169 15.24 1.80 -17.51
N SER A 170 14.12 2.32 -17.02
CA SER A 170 14.08 3.39 -16.02
C SER A 170 13.29 2.97 -14.78
N GLY A 171 13.59 3.62 -13.66
CA GLY A 171 12.94 3.38 -12.37
C GLY A 171 13.85 2.73 -11.33
N THR A 172 13.36 2.71 -10.10
CA THR A 172 14.00 2.06 -8.95
C THR A 172 12.98 1.20 -8.23
N ILE A 173 13.44 0.07 -7.69
CA ILE A 173 12.66 -0.74 -6.76
C ILE A 173 13.26 -0.57 -5.38
N SER A 174 12.46 -0.07 -4.44
CA SER A 174 12.88 0.10 -3.06
C SER A 174 12.55 -1.15 -2.26
N VAL A 175 13.57 -1.82 -1.74
CA VAL A 175 13.43 -3.08 -0.99
C VAL A 175 14.13 -2.95 0.35
N ILE A 176 13.67 -3.72 1.34
CA ILE A 176 14.42 -3.92 2.58
C ILE A 176 15.68 -4.71 2.26
N GLN A 177 16.80 -4.32 2.87
CA GLN A 177 18.09 -4.94 2.60
C GLN A 177 18.07 -6.45 2.91
N GLY A 178 18.55 -7.25 1.96
CA GLY A 178 18.56 -8.70 1.99
C GLY A 178 17.32 -9.35 1.37
N TYR A 179 16.24 -8.61 1.16
CA TYR A 179 14.99 -9.14 0.58
C TYR A 179 15.00 -9.09 -0.95
N GLU A 180 15.95 -8.37 -1.55
CA GLU A 180 16.15 -8.34 -3.00
C GLU A 180 16.52 -9.70 -3.58
N GLU A 181 17.14 -10.60 -2.78
CA GLU A 181 17.49 -11.95 -3.22
C GLU A 181 16.24 -12.75 -3.60
N PHE A 182 15.10 -12.50 -2.96
CA PHE A 182 13.83 -13.15 -3.34
C PHE A 182 13.41 -12.76 -4.76
N ILE A 183 13.54 -11.48 -5.11
CA ILE A 183 13.22 -10.96 -6.45
C ILE A 183 14.14 -11.58 -7.49
N VAL A 184 15.44 -11.65 -7.18
CA VAL A 184 16.46 -12.25 -8.05
C VAL A 184 16.19 -13.74 -8.27
N LEU A 185 15.96 -14.51 -7.21
CA LEU A 185 15.70 -15.94 -7.30
C LEU A 185 14.44 -16.24 -8.12
N ASP A 186 13.35 -15.51 -7.87
CA ASP A 186 12.09 -15.74 -8.59
C ASP A 186 12.17 -15.33 -10.07
N ALA A 187 12.86 -14.23 -10.38
CA ALA A 187 13.13 -13.86 -11.77
C ALA A 187 14.03 -14.90 -12.46
N ALA A 188 15.08 -15.39 -11.80
CA ALA A 188 15.97 -16.43 -12.35
C ALA A 188 15.24 -17.76 -12.60
N ILE A 189 14.32 -18.16 -11.71
CA ILE A 189 13.48 -19.35 -11.91
C ILE A 189 12.64 -19.21 -13.18
N LYS A 190 12.00 -18.05 -13.40
CA LYS A 190 11.20 -17.79 -14.62
C LYS A 190 12.07 -17.83 -15.88
N CYS A 191 13.28 -17.29 -15.79
CA CYS A 191 14.27 -17.34 -16.87
C CYS A 191 14.65 -18.79 -17.25
N LEU A 192 15.05 -19.59 -16.26
CA LEU A 192 15.46 -20.97 -16.48
C LEU A 192 14.31 -21.90 -16.87
N GLN A 193 13.08 -21.64 -16.38
CA GLN A 193 11.88 -22.34 -16.83
C GLN A 193 11.63 -22.15 -18.32
N LYS A 194 11.86 -20.94 -18.85
CA LYS A 194 11.71 -20.66 -20.30
C LYS A 194 12.75 -21.42 -21.13
N GLU A 195 13.95 -21.61 -20.59
CA GLU A 195 15.00 -22.43 -21.20
C GLU A 195 14.81 -23.94 -20.98
N GLU A 196 13.77 -24.35 -20.26
CA GLU A 196 13.51 -25.75 -19.88
C GLU A 196 14.66 -26.38 -19.07
N SER A 197 15.40 -25.55 -18.33
CA SER A 197 16.48 -25.97 -17.44
C SER A 197 15.96 -26.38 -16.05
N ASP A 198 16.77 -27.12 -15.29
CA ASP A 198 16.40 -27.53 -13.92
C ASP A 198 16.37 -26.32 -12.98
N VAL A 199 15.25 -26.14 -12.28
CA VAL A 199 15.00 -25.06 -11.34
C VAL A 199 14.88 -25.53 -9.88
N THR A 200 15.03 -26.83 -9.62
CA THR A 200 14.72 -27.44 -8.32
C THR A 200 15.48 -26.80 -7.16
N THR A 201 16.77 -26.52 -7.36
CA THR A 201 17.64 -25.91 -6.34
C THR A 201 17.23 -24.47 -6.02
N LEU A 202 16.96 -23.66 -7.04
CA LEU A 202 16.54 -22.27 -6.90
C LEU A 202 15.16 -22.15 -6.27
N VAL A 203 14.23 -23.04 -6.63
CA VAL A 203 12.91 -23.13 -5.99
C VAL A 203 13.07 -23.42 -4.49
N GLY A 204 13.95 -24.34 -4.11
CA GLY A 204 14.27 -24.60 -2.70
C GLY A 204 14.81 -23.37 -1.97
N GLN A 205 15.69 -22.61 -2.61
CA GLN A 205 16.20 -21.34 -2.07
C GLN A 205 15.10 -20.26 -1.95
N LYS A 206 14.20 -20.15 -2.96
CA LYS A 206 13.05 -19.23 -2.91
C LYS A 206 12.16 -19.55 -1.70
N PHE A 207 11.84 -20.82 -1.46
CA PHE A 207 11.03 -21.21 -0.31
C PHE A 207 11.71 -20.93 1.03
N ALA A 208 13.01 -21.19 1.15
CA ALA A 208 13.77 -20.86 2.36
C ALA A 208 13.77 -19.35 2.62
N MET A 209 13.93 -18.55 1.57
CA MET A 209 13.88 -17.10 1.67
C MET A 209 12.48 -16.61 2.04
N LYS A 210 11.42 -17.15 1.42
CA LYS A 210 10.02 -16.84 1.76
C LYS A 210 9.73 -17.08 3.24
N ARG A 211 10.11 -18.25 3.76
CA ARG A 211 9.94 -18.55 5.19
C ARG A 211 10.70 -17.56 6.07
N ARG A 212 11.93 -17.21 5.70
CA ARG A 212 12.70 -16.19 6.42
C ARG A 212 12.00 -14.83 6.38
N LEU A 213 11.40 -14.44 5.25
CA LEU A 213 10.64 -13.19 5.14
C LEU A 213 9.46 -13.20 6.11
N GLU A 214 8.71 -14.31 6.18
CA GLU A 214 7.56 -14.48 7.07
C GLU A 214 7.95 -14.51 8.56
N GLU A 215 9.14 -15.03 8.90
CA GLU A 215 9.65 -15.06 10.28
C GLU A 215 10.29 -13.74 10.72
N ALA A 216 11.17 -13.17 9.87
CA ALA A 216 11.90 -11.93 10.13
C ALA A 216 10.99 -10.70 10.05
N ALA A 217 9.91 -10.80 9.27
CA ALA A 217 8.59 -10.81 9.85
C ALA A 217 8.38 -9.85 11.03
N ASN A 218 7.75 -10.38 12.05
CA ASN A 218 7.07 -9.68 13.13
C ASN A 218 7.82 -8.61 13.98
N ASN A 219 9.10 -8.27 13.72
CA ASN A 219 9.97 -7.56 14.67
C ASN A 219 10.64 -6.27 14.15
N ARG A 220 9.93 -5.34 13.48
CA ARG A 220 10.55 -4.06 13.08
C ARG A 220 10.57 -3.01 14.19
N ASP A 221 9.49 -2.89 14.95
CA ASP A 221 9.47 -2.06 16.17
C ASP A 221 9.77 -2.95 17.38
N ALA A 222 11.06 -3.14 17.65
CA ALA A 222 11.54 -3.89 18.80
C ALA A 222 11.47 -3.08 20.12
N GLY A 223 11.03 -1.82 20.07
CA GLY A 223 11.02 -0.91 21.22
C GLY A 223 9.77 -1.07 22.09
N SER A 224 8.64 -1.46 21.52
CA SER A 224 7.39 -1.66 22.26
C SER A 224 6.46 -2.64 21.55
N PRO A 225 5.87 -3.62 22.27
CA PRO A 225 4.88 -4.50 21.68
C PRO A 225 3.61 -3.73 21.35
N LEU A 226 3.00 -4.07 20.21
CA LEU A 226 1.66 -3.57 19.87
C LEU A 226 0.64 -4.05 20.90
N ALA A 227 -0.20 -3.15 21.39
CA ALA A 227 -1.31 -3.47 22.28
C ALA A 227 -2.56 -3.81 21.46
N VAL A 228 -3.39 -4.73 21.97
CA VAL A 228 -4.71 -4.98 21.41
C VAL A 228 -5.52 -3.68 21.49
N SER A 229 -6.11 -3.26 20.38
CA SER A 229 -6.93 -2.06 20.37
C SER A 229 -8.22 -2.31 21.13
N ASP A 230 -8.54 -1.41 22.06
CA ASP A 230 -9.81 -1.41 22.76
C ASP A 230 -10.84 -0.69 21.89
N ILE A 231 -11.78 -1.46 21.33
CA ILE A 231 -12.86 -0.98 20.47
C ILE A 231 -13.71 0.11 21.17
N TYR A 232 -13.70 0.17 22.51
CA TYR A 232 -14.41 1.22 23.27
C TYR A 232 -13.58 2.48 23.55
N ASN A 233 -12.29 2.48 23.22
CA ASN A 233 -11.33 3.56 23.49
C ASN A 233 -10.62 4.10 22.24
N GLU A 234 -10.81 3.49 21.07
CA GLU A 234 -10.26 3.93 19.77
C GLU A 234 -10.65 5.36 19.36
N ASN A 235 -11.66 5.94 20.03
CA ASN A 235 -11.99 7.34 19.90
C ASN A 235 -12.51 7.81 21.26
N ASN A 236 -11.67 8.49 22.03
CA ASN A 236 -12.02 9.28 23.21
C ASN A 236 -13.53 9.24 23.57
N ARG A 237 -13.97 8.25 24.36
CA ARG A 237 -15.35 8.14 24.89
C ARG A 237 -15.61 9.22 25.95
N TYR A 238 -15.01 10.40 25.82
CA TYR A 238 -14.94 11.42 26.85
C TYR A 238 -15.12 12.82 26.28
N TRP A 239 -16.39 13.18 26.12
CA TRP A 239 -16.85 14.36 26.82
C TRP A 239 -17.71 13.87 28.03
N TRP A 240 -17.02 13.68 29.16
CA TRP A 240 -17.43 13.57 30.57
C TRP A 240 -17.92 12.19 31.10
N GLY A 241 -17.08 11.56 31.93
CA GLY A 241 -17.54 10.76 33.08
C GLY A 241 -17.16 9.28 33.14
N THR A 242 -15.90 8.95 33.42
CA THR A 242 -15.59 7.78 34.26
C THR A 242 -14.75 8.22 35.44
N ILE A 243 -15.43 8.57 36.53
CA ILE A 243 -14.81 8.54 37.85
C ILE A 243 -14.66 7.06 38.19
N ARG A 244 -13.41 6.61 38.34
CA ARG A 244 -13.11 5.34 38.99
C ARG A 244 -13.36 5.53 40.49
N THR A 245 -14.43 4.93 41.00
CA THR A 245 -14.52 4.44 42.38
C THR A 245 -14.47 2.94 42.36
#